data_AF-A0A2D8GBA3-F1
#
_entry.id   AF-A0A2D8GBA3-F1
#
_cell.length_a   1.000
_cell.length_b   1.000
_cell.length_c   1.000
_cell.angle_alpha   90.00
_cell.angle_beta   90.00
_cell.angle_gamma   90.00
#
_symmetry.space_group_name_H-M   'P 1'
#
loop_
_entity.id
_entity.type
_entity.pdbx_description
1 polymer ?
#
loop_
_entity_poly.entity_id
_entity_poly.type
_entity_poly.pdbx_seq_one_letter_code
_entity_poly.pdbx_strand_id
1 'polypeptide(L)' 'MELLGQREPSFENSQKDFNALAIVITQKPLSEDEWTNVDLSVEWFSNPEDDDTYLFNFWEATRGMGTISFQNNI' A
#
# COMPACT_ATOMS: atom_id res chain seq x y z
N MET A 1 35.11 -4.94 11.23
CA MET A 1 34.12 -3.90 10.88
C MET A 1 33.13 -4.55 9.96
N GLU A 2 31.86 -4.63 10.35
CA GLU A 2 30.81 -4.96 9.39
C GLU A 2 30.70 -3.83 8.36
N LEU A 3 30.66 -4.21 7.09
CA LEU A 3 30.78 -3.31 5.94
C LEU A 3 29.70 -2.22 5.89
N LEU A 4 28.57 -2.42 6.58
CA LEU A 4 27.35 -1.59 6.46
C LEU A 4 26.79 -1.06 7.79
N GLY A 5 27.40 -1.38 8.94
CA GLY A 5 26.87 -1.02 10.25
C GLY A 5 25.53 -1.70 10.60
N GLN A 6 25.04 -1.47 11.82
CA GLN A 6 23.77 -2.03 12.30
C GLN A 6 22.58 -1.26 11.72
N ARG A 7 21.60 -1.97 11.15
CA ARG A 7 20.35 -1.38 10.66
C ARG A 7 19.42 -1.08 11.83
N GLU A 8 19.13 0.19 12.06
CA GLU A 8 18.16 0.66 13.06
C GLU A 8 17.06 1.49 12.37
N PRO A 9 15.77 1.08 12.45
CA PRO A 9 15.28 -0.15 13.06
C PRO A 9 15.70 -1.42 12.28
N SER A 10 15.89 -2.53 13.00
CA SER A 10 16.17 -3.85 12.43
C SER A 10 14.95 -4.42 11.69
N PHE A 11 15.07 -5.61 11.09
CA PHE A 11 13.92 -6.27 10.47
C PHE A 11 12.87 -6.72 11.50
N GLU A 12 13.27 -6.90 12.77
CA GLU A 12 12.44 -7.36 13.87
C GLU A 12 11.53 -6.23 14.41
N ASN A 13 12.01 -4.99 14.42
CA ASN A 13 11.30 -3.84 15.00
C ASN A 13 10.98 -2.72 14.00
N SER A 14 11.25 -2.91 12.71
CA SER A 14 10.80 -1.96 11.68
C SER A 14 9.28 -1.94 11.60
N GLN A 15 8.71 -0.78 11.30
CA GLN A 15 7.30 -0.62 10.93
C GLN A 15 6.87 -1.65 9.88
N LYS A 16 5.79 -2.37 10.15
CA LYS A 16 5.15 -3.34 9.24
C LYS A 16 3.76 -2.89 8.79
N ASP A 17 3.11 -2.05 9.58
CA ASP A 17 1.78 -1.53 9.29
C ASP A 17 1.88 -0.05 8.90
N PHE A 18 1.38 0.28 7.71
CA PHE A 18 1.48 1.60 7.10
C PHE A 18 0.10 2.25 6.97
N ASN A 19 0.07 3.57 7.11
CA ASN A 19 -1.10 4.39 6.78
C ASN A 19 -0.71 5.32 5.63
N ALA A 20 -1.55 5.40 4.61
CA ALA A 20 -1.31 6.21 3.43
C ALA A 20 -2.55 7.05 3.06
N LEU A 21 -2.30 8.11 2.29
CA LEU A 21 -3.34 8.96 1.70
C LEU A 21 -3.22 8.85 0.17
N ALA A 22 -4.30 8.43 -0.49
CA ALA A 22 -4.38 8.42 -1.95
C ALA A 22 -4.74 9.81 -2.46
N ILE A 23 -3.95 10.36 -3.38
CA ILE A 23 -4.18 11.67 -3.98
C ILE A 23 -4.19 11.52 -5.50
N VAL A 24 -5.26 11.97 -6.14
CA VAL A 24 -5.40 11.99 -7.60
C VAL A 24 -5.16 13.41 -8.13
N ILE A 25 -4.21 13.56 -9.04
CA ILE A 25 -3.91 14.83 -9.71
C ILE A 25 -4.20 14.68 -11.20
N THR A 26 -5.12 15.48 -11.71
CA THR A 26 -5.57 15.43 -13.11
C THR A 26 -5.80 16.85 -13.65
N GLN A 27 -5.66 17.02 -14.96
CA GLN A 27 -5.95 18.30 -15.64
C GLN A 27 -7.45 18.54 -15.86
N LYS A 28 -8.27 17.48 -15.83
CA LYS A 28 -9.72 17.54 -16.01
C LYS A 28 -10.40 16.77 -14.87
N PRO A 29 -11.58 17.20 -14.39
CA PRO A 29 -12.33 16.43 -13.40
C PRO A 29 -12.56 15.01 -13.90
N LEU A 30 -12.38 14.04 -13.00
CA LEU A 30 -12.76 12.65 -13.28
C LEU A 30 -14.28 12.52 -13.27
N SER A 31 -14.78 11.65 -14.13
CA SER A 31 -16.15 11.12 -14.09
C SER A 31 -16.36 10.20 -12.88
N GLU A 32 -17.62 9.87 -12.59
CA GLU A 32 -17.97 8.95 -11.50
C GLU A 32 -17.38 7.54 -11.70
N ASP A 33 -17.37 7.03 -12.93
CA ASP A 33 -16.77 5.73 -13.25
C ASP A 33 -15.25 5.74 -13.02
N GLU A 34 -14.58 6.85 -13.36
CA GLU A 34 -13.15 7.00 -13.12
C GLU A 34 -12.82 7.09 -11.63
N TRP A 35 -13.63 7.80 -10.84
CA TRP A 35 -13.50 7.79 -9.38
C TRP A 35 -13.74 6.41 -8.78
N THR A 36 -14.75 5.69 -9.26
CA THR A 36 -15.02 4.32 -8.83
C THR A 36 -13.80 3.42 -9.07
N ASN A 37 -13.14 3.55 -10.23
CA ASN A 37 -11.92 2.80 -10.52
C ASN A 37 -10.74 3.17 -9.59
N VAL A 38 -10.61 4.45 -9.21
CA VAL A 38 -9.62 4.89 -8.23
C VAL A 38 -9.89 4.23 -6.88
N ASP A 39 -11.12 4.29 -6.39
CA ASP A 39 -11.50 3.72 -5.10
C ASP A 39 -11.26 2.21 -5.07
N LEU A 40 -11.68 1.48 -6.12
CA LEU A 40 -11.41 0.06 -6.26
C LEU A 40 -9.92 -0.26 -6.29
N SER A 41 -9.11 0.59 -6.93
CA SER A 41 -7.65 0.39 -6.97
C SER A 41 -7.01 0.60 -5.60
N VAL A 42 -7.49 1.58 -4.82
CA VAL A 42 -7.02 1.85 -3.46
C VAL A 42 -7.42 0.72 -2.52
N GLU A 43 -8.68 0.29 -2.58
CA GLU A 43 -9.21 -0.82 -1.80
C GLU A 43 -8.41 -2.11 -2.09
N TRP A 44 -8.28 -2.47 -3.37
CA TRP A 44 -7.50 -3.62 -3.81
C TRP A 44 -6.05 -3.57 -3.33
N PHE A 45 -5.38 -2.42 -3.46
CA PHE A 45 -3.98 -2.29 -3.03
C PHE A 45 -3.80 -2.49 -1.52
N SER A 46 -4.82 -2.18 -0.73
CA SER A 46 -4.86 -2.39 0.72
C SER A 46 -5.38 -3.77 1.17
N ASN A 47 -5.73 -4.66 0.24
CA ASN A 47 -6.23 -5.99 0.57
C ASN A 47 -5.19 -6.80 1.35
N PRO A 48 -5.48 -7.32 2.57
CA PRO A 48 -4.50 -8.02 3.39
C PRO A 48 -4.41 -9.53 3.10
N GLU A 49 -4.68 -9.96 1.87
CA GLU A 49 -4.70 -11.37 1.47
C GLU A 49 -4.19 -11.58 0.02
N ASP A 50 -3.89 -12.83 -0.31
CA ASP A 50 -3.55 -13.28 -1.67
C ASP A 50 -4.82 -13.33 -2.52
N ASP A 51 -4.80 -12.75 -3.71
CA ASP A 51 -5.93 -12.76 -4.65
C ASP A 51 -5.63 -13.54 -5.94
N ASP A 52 -4.59 -14.39 -5.92
CA ASP A 52 -4.19 -15.32 -7.00
C ASP A 52 -3.86 -14.62 -8.34
N THR A 53 -3.60 -13.30 -8.34
CA THR A 53 -3.19 -12.55 -9.55
C THR A 53 -1.68 -12.31 -9.60
N TYR A 54 -1.19 -12.05 -10.82
CA TYR A 54 0.20 -11.64 -11.05
C TYR A 54 0.45 -10.15 -10.74
N LEU A 55 -0.62 -9.38 -10.59
CA LEU A 55 -0.58 -8.02 -10.08
C LEU A 55 -0.68 -8.13 -8.57
N PHE A 56 0.39 -7.81 -7.85
CA PHE A 56 0.41 -7.95 -6.39
C PHE A 56 -0.11 -6.71 -5.69
N ASN A 57 -0.98 -6.89 -4.70
CA ASN A 57 -1.31 -5.89 -3.69
C ASN A 57 -0.14 -5.70 -2.70
N PHE A 58 -0.26 -4.78 -1.74
CA PHE A 58 0.84 -4.49 -0.80
C PHE A 58 1.22 -5.69 0.08
N TRP A 59 0.22 -6.45 0.54
CA TRP A 59 0.44 -7.62 1.39
C TRP A 59 1.20 -8.70 0.62
N GLU A 60 0.79 -9.01 -0.61
CA GLU A 60 1.44 -10.02 -1.47
C GLU A 60 2.86 -9.61 -1.86
N ALA A 61 3.06 -8.35 -2.25
CA ALA A 61 4.38 -7.82 -2.62
C ALA A 61 5.38 -7.90 -1.46
N THR A 62 4.89 -7.84 -0.21
CA THR A 62 5.70 -8.02 0.99
C THR A 62 5.71 -9.46 1.50
N ARG A 63 5.09 -10.41 0.80
CA ARG A 63 4.93 -11.82 1.22
C ARG A 63 4.28 -11.95 2.60
N GLY A 64 3.27 -11.13 2.84
CA GLY A 64 2.53 -11.06 4.10
C GLY A 64 3.30 -10.44 5.27
N MET A 65 4.43 -9.78 5.01
CA MET A 65 5.23 -9.13 6.06
C MET A 65 4.77 -7.71 6.40
N GLY A 66 3.89 -7.11 5.59
CA GLY A 66 3.41 -5.76 5.83
C GLY A 66 1.97 -5.54 5.39
N THR A 67 1.34 -4.55 6.00
CA THR A 67 -0.02 -4.10 5.67
C THR A 67 -0.02 -2.62 5.37
N ILE A 68 -0.96 -2.16 4.53
CA ILE A 68 -1.19 -0.74 4.28
C ILE A 68 -2.67 -0.45 4.40
N SER A 69 -3.02 0.66 5.03
CA SER A 69 -4.39 1.15 5.08
C SER A 69 -4.47 2.58 4.53
N PHE A 70 -5.61 2.88 3.91
CA PHE A 70 -5.97 4.21 3.47
C PHE A 70 -7.16 4.65 4.31
N GLN A 71 -6.89 5.32 5.44
CA GLN A 71 -7.97 5.85 6.28
C GLN A 71 -8.62 7.05 5.59
N ASN A 72 -9.86 6.87 5.12
CA ASN A 72 -10.75 7.98 4.79
C ASN A 72 -11.37 8.50 6.09
N ASN A 73 -10.76 9.54 6.68
CA ASN A 73 -11.43 10.35 7.69
C ASN A 73 -12.13 11.51 6.96
N ILE A 74 -13.35 11.28 6.47
CA ILE A 74 -14.27 12.35 6.04
C ILE A 74 -15.52 12.29 6.91
#